data_AF-F0WRX6-F1
#
_entry.id   AF-F0WRX6-F1
#
_cell.length_a   1.000
_cell.length_b   1.000
_cell.length_c   1.000
_cell.angle_alpha   90.00
_cell.angle_beta   90.00
_cell.angle_gamma   90.00
#
_symmetry.space_group_name_H-M   'P 1'
#
loop_
_entity.id
_entity.type
_entity.pdbx_description
1 polymer ?
#
loop_
_entity_poly.entity_id
_entity_poly.type
_entity_poly.pdbx_seq_one_letter_code
_entity_poly.pdbx_strand_id
1 'polypeptide(L)'
;MLQQAPAQVLEETLHKGWVAEAMANSVREAGGALTMEDLVSHKSDFVNPIKTTFEDLDIHEIPPSGQDITALLILNIMQQFRHKNKWEVDHNSAEYLHVLTEALRLAFTDAQSYAYDLDHYAGSDSTASCIPLKCRIRN
;
A
#
# COMPACT_ATOMS: atom_id res chain seq x y z
N MET A 1 -29.49 3.56 -9.24
CA MET A 1 -30.13 4.18 -8.06
C MET A 1 -29.24 4.24 -6.82
N LEU A 2 -27.92 3.99 -6.89
CA LEU A 2 -27.03 3.99 -5.71
C LEU A 2 -25.93 5.07 -5.72
N GLN A 3 -26.03 6.10 -6.58
CA GLN A 3 -24.86 6.96 -6.83
C GLN A 3 -24.68 8.17 -5.92
N GLN A 4 -25.53 8.46 -4.93
CA GLN A 4 -25.36 9.65 -4.07
C GLN A 4 -25.89 9.48 -2.63
N ALA A 5 -25.54 8.39 -1.94
CA ALA A 5 -25.70 8.38 -0.48
C ALA A 5 -24.53 9.15 0.16
N PRO A 6 -24.79 10.06 1.13
CA PRO A 6 -23.73 10.67 1.93
C PRO A 6 -22.87 9.60 2.59
N ALA A 7 -21.56 9.82 2.72
CA ALA A 7 -20.62 8.82 3.28
C ALA A 7 -21.08 8.29 4.65
N GLN A 8 -21.71 9.12 5.48
CA GLN A 8 -22.27 8.74 6.78
C GLN A 8 -23.43 7.75 6.67
N VAL A 9 -24.32 7.92 5.68
CA VAL A 9 -25.45 7.01 5.44
C VAL A 9 -24.93 5.64 5.00
N LEU A 10 -23.86 5.62 4.21
CA LEU A 10 -23.23 4.38 3.77
C LEU A 10 -22.50 3.68 4.93
N GLU A 11 -21.80 4.43 5.77
CA GLU A 11 -21.14 3.90 6.97
C GLU A 11 -22.16 3.23 7.90
N GLU A 12 -23.23 3.93 8.26
CA GLU A 12 -24.28 3.39 9.13
C GLU A 12 -24.96 2.16 8.51
N THR A 13 -25.18 2.15 7.20
CA THR A 13 -25.83 1.01 6.53
C THR A 13 -24.93 -0.22 6.47
N LEU A 14 -23.63 -0.06 6.20
CA LEU A 14 -22.71 -1.19 6.03
C LEU A 14 -22.18 -1.76 7.35
N HIS A 15 -22.10 -0.93 8.38
CA HIS A 15 -21.49 -1.31 9.66
C HIS A 15 -22.52 -1.51 10.78
N LYS A 16 -23.77 -1.08 10.57
CA LYS A 16 -24.85 -1.16 11.58
C LYS A 16 -26.18 -1.59 10.94
N GLY A 17 -27.11 -2.00 11.80
CA GLY A 17 -28.48 -2.33 11.41
C GLY A 17 -28.61 -3.60 10.56
N TRP A 18 -29.75 -3.72 9.89
CA TRP A 18 -30.19 -4.98 9.27
C TRP A 18 -29.29 -5.45 8.11
N VAL A 19 -28.64 -4.53 7.38
CA VAL A 19 -27.72 -4.89 6.28
C VAL A 19 -26.44 -5.50 6.86
N ALA A 20 -25.84 -4.87 7.87
CA ALA A 20 -24.68 -5.42 8.57
C ALA A 20 -24.99 -6.77 9.24
N GLU A 21 -26.16 -6.92 9.86
CA GLU A 21 -26.62 -8.21 10.42
C GLU A 21 -26.76 -9.29 9.32
N ALA A 22 -27.35 -8.93 8.18
CA ALA A 22 -27.48 -9.85 7.04
C ALA A 22 -26.11 -10.27 6.50
N MET A 23 -25.14 -9.36 6.44
CA MET A 23 -23.76 -9.66 6.04
C MET A 23 -23.09 -10.63 7.02
N ALA A 24 -23.11 -10.34 8.32
CA ALA A 24 -22.51 -11.19 9.34
C ALA A 24 -23.15 -12.59 9.39
N ASN A 25 -24.48 -12.67 9.30
CA ASN A 25 -25.20 -13.94 9.22
C ASN A 25 -24.82 -14.74 7.98
N SER A 26 -24.78 -14.09 6.80
CA SER A 26 -24.41 -14.77 5.55
C SER A 26 -22.99 -15.34 5.59
N VAL A 27 -22.03 -14.57 6.14
CA VAL A 27 -20.64 -15.05 6.30
C VAL A 27 -20.57 -16.21 7.29
N ARG A 28 -21.29 -16.12 8.41
CA ARG A 28 -21.32 -17.18 9.43
C ARG A 28 -22.00 -18.47 8.95
N GLU A 29 -23.09 -18.36 8.20
CA GLU A 29 -23.76 -19.51 7.56
C GLU A 29 -22.82 -20.23 6.57
N ALA A 30 -21.92 -19.47 5.91
CA ALA A 30 -20.86 -20.02 5.07
C ALA A 30 -19.62 -20.54 5.86
N GLY A 31 -19.63 -20.46 7.19
CA GLY A 31 -18.53 -20.91 8.05
C GLY A 31 -17.41 -19.89 8.27
N GLY A 32 -17.62 -18.61 7.93
CA GLY A 32 -16.68 -17.52 8.18
C GLY A 32 -16.75 -16.95 9.61
N ALA A 33 -15.76 -16.12 9.95
CA ALA A 33 -15.57 -15.59 11.30
C ALA A 33 -16.10 -14.16 11.54
N LEU A 34 -16.60 -13.49 10.49
CA LEU A 34 -17.06 -12.10 10.58
C LEU A 34 -18.28 -11.99 11.51
N THR A 35 -18.18 -11.15 12.53
CA THR A 35 -19.24 -10.87 13.50
C THR A 35 -19.85 -9.48 13.29
N MET A 36 -20.98 -9.23 13.96
CA MET A 36 -21.58 -7.89 13.98
C MET A 36 -20.66 -6.91 14.71
N GLU A 37 -19.99 -7.37 15.77
CA GLU A 37 -19.03 -6.59 16.55
C GLU A 37 -17.84 -6.14 15.69
N ASP A 38 -17.34 -6.99 14.78
CA ASP A 38 -16.27 -6.62 13.84
C ASP A 38 -16.71 -5.49 12.91
N LEU A 39 -17.94 -5.54 12.39
CA LEU A 39 -18.49 -4.51 11.52
C LEU A 39 -18.66 -3.18 12.26
N VAL A 40 -19.24 -3.22 13.48
CA VAL A 40 -19.46 -2.00 14.29
C VAL A 40 -18.15 -1.35 14.75
N SER A 41 -17.12 -2.16 15.01
CA SER A 41 -15.83 -1.68 15.49
C SER A 41 -14.86 -1.29 14.37
N HIS A 42 -15.15 -1.63 13.12
CA HIS A 42 -14.35 -1.24 11.96
C HIS A 42 -14.21 0.27 11.85
N LYS A 43 -13.00 0.73 11.52
CA LYS A 43 -12.67 2.13 11.23
C LYS A 43 -11.77 2.19 10.02
N SER A 44 -11.93 3.26 9.24
CA SER A 44 -11.03 3.58 8.14
C SER A 44 -10.14 4.74 8.53
N ASP A 45 -8.83 4.60 8.27
CA ASP A 45 -7.85 5.63 8.61
C ASP A 45 -7.62 6.60 7.45
N PHE A 46 -7.52 7.88 7.79
CA PHE A 46 -7.00 8.89 6.86
C PHE A 46 -5.50 8.98 7.06
N VAL A 47 -4.76 8.58 6.04
CA VAL A 47 -3.29 8.52 6.09
C VAL A 47 -2.67 9.65 5.26
N ASN A 48 -1.49 10.08 5.69
CA ASN A 48 -0.67 11.00 4.89
C ASN A 48 0.06 10.18 3.81
N PRO A 49 -0.10 10.51 2.51
CA PRO A 49 0.59 9.81 1.44
C PRO A 49 2.10 9.91 1.59
N ILE A 50 2.79 8.85 1.22
CA ILE A 50 4.25 8.86 1.01
C ILE A 50 4.54 9.24 -0.44
N LYS A 51 5.71 9.82 -0.69
CA LYS A 51 6.07 10.23 -2.04
C LYS A 51 7.54 10.05 -2.35
N THR A 52 7.84 9.97 -3.64
CA THR A 52 9.18 10.18 -4.19
C THR A 52 9.13 11.09 -5.41
N THR A 53 10.27 11.61 -5.82
CA THR A 53 10.36 12.49 -6.99
C THR A 53 11.06 11.74 -8.12
N PHE A 54 10.31 11.43 -9.17
CA PHE A 54 10.85 10.78 -10.36
C PHE A 54 10.89 11.81 -11.50
N GLU A 55 12.11 12.09 -11.98
CA GLU A 55 12.37 13.24 -12.87
C GLU A 55 11.88 14.54 -12.23
N ASP A 56 10.92 15.22 -12.84
CA ASP A 56 10.34 16.49 -12.37
C ASP A 56 8.93 16.30 -11.76
N LEU A 57 8.54 15.06 -11.47
CA LEU A 57 7.20 14.71 -10.97
C LEU A 57 7.25 14.08 -9.58
N ASP A 58 6.35 14.54 -8.70
CA ASP A 58 6.09 13.90 -7.41
C ASP A 58 5.08 12.77 -7.59
N ILE A 59 5.51 11.55 -7.27
CA ILE A 59 4.67 10.35 -7.28
C ILE A 59 4.27 10.02 -5.85
N HIS A 60 2.96 9.97 -5.61
CA HIS A 60 2.38 9.71 -4.30
C HIS A 60 1.80 8.30 -4.23
N GLU A 61 2.05 7.62 -3.11
CA GLU A 61 1.51 6.29 -2.82
C GLU A 61 0.95 6.21 -1.40
N ILE A 62 0.12 5.20 -1.18
CA ILE A 62 -0.44 4.88 0.14
C ILE A 62 0.68 4.31 1.02
N PRO A 63 0.85 4.77 2.27
CA PRO A 63 1.80 4.19 3.21
C PRO A 63 1.42 2.74 3.59
N PRO A 64 2.32 1.98 4.23
CA PRO A 64 1.97 0.70 4.84
C PRO A 64 0.68 0.83 5.68
N SER A 65 -0.18 -0.19 5.72
CA SER A 65 0.09 -1.62 5.53
C SER A 65 0.12 -2.16 4.09
N GLY A 66 -0.27 -1.36 3.10
CA GLY A 66 -0.25 -1.76 1.68
C GLY A 66 1.16 -2.00 1.12
N GLN A 67 1.23 -2.73 0.00
CA GLN A 67 2.49 -2.99 -0.73
C GLN A 67 2.79 -1.92 -1.80
N ASP A 68 1.96 -0.88 -1.92
CA ASP A 68 2.06 0.12 -3.00
C ASP A 68 3.39 0.90 -2.95
N ILE A 69 4.02 0.98 -1.77
CA ILE A 69 5.38 1.51 -1.58
C ILE A 69 6.44 0.86 -2.49
N THR A 70 6.22 -0.37 -2.96
CA THR A 70 7.09 -1.06 -3.92
C THR A 70 7.29 -0.24 -5.19
N ALA A 71 6.26 0.46 -5.68
CA ALA A 71 6.36 1.29 -6.87
C ALA A 71 7.40 2.41 -6.69
N LEU A 72 7.37 3.09 -5.54
CA LEU A 72 8.35 4.15 -5.22
C LEU A 72 9.78 3.60 -5.14
N LEU A 73 9.97 2.42 -4.56
CA LEU A 73 11.30 1.78 -4.50
C LEU A 73 11.84 1.46 -5.89
N ILE A 74 11.01 0.93 -6.78
CA ILE A 74 11.40 0.61 -8.16
C ILE A 74 11.82 1.88 -8.90
N LEU A 75 11.00 2.94 -8.82
CA LEU A 75 11.29 4.22 -9.47
C LEU A 75 12.63 4.79 -9.01
N ASN A 76 12.93 4.72 -7.71
CA ASN A 76 14.20 5.20 -7.17
C ASN A 76 15.39 4.38 -7.65
N ILE A 77 15.28 3.06 -7.68
CA ILE A 77 16.34 2.20 -8.22
C ILE A 77 16.58 2.53 -9.70
N MET A 78 15.52 2.61 -10.49
CA MET A 78 15.59 2.94 -11.92
C MET A 78 16.19 4.32 -12.17
N GLN A 79 15.83 5.33 -11.37
CA GLN A 79 16.39 6.68 -11.46
C GLN A 79 17.90 6.69 -11.16
N GLN A 80 18.34 5.96 -10.13
CA GLN A 80 19.76 5.83 -9.80
C GLN A 80 20.56 5.17 -10.93
N PHE A 81 20.01 4.15 -11.59
CA PHE A 81 20.63 3.52 -12.76
C PHE A 81 20.75 4.49 -13.94
N ARG A 82 19.70 5.27 -14.23
CA ARG A 82 19.72 6.30 -15.30
C ARG A 82 20.77 7.37 -15.03
N HIS A 83 20.84 7.89 -13.80
CA HIS A 83 21.72 9.00 -13.43
C HIS A 83 23.19 8.60 -13.38
N LYS A 84 23.52 7.43 -12.80
CA LYS A 84 24.92 7.02 -12.61
C LYS A 84 25.59 6.50 -13.87
N ASN A 85 24.83 5.82 -14.74
CA ASN A 85 25.40 5.12 -15.89
C ASN A 85 25.15 5.82 -17.23
N LYS A 86 24.50 7.00 -17.23
CA LYS A 86 23.99 7.65 -18.46
C LYS A 86 23.25 6.63 -19.33
N TRP A 87 22.39 5.86 -18.68
CA TRP A 87 21.78 4.67 -19.24
C TRP A 87 20.68 5.07 -20.21
N GLU A 88 21.02 5.12 -21.49
CA GLU A 88 20.13 5.34 -22.61
C GLU A 88 19.89 4.01 -23.32
N VAL A 89 18.89 3.27 -22.87
CA VAL A 89 18.44 2.04 -23.53
C VAL A 89 17.04 2.21 -24.07
N ASP A 90 16.78 1.53 -25.18
CA ASP A 90 15.45 1.48 -25.76
C ASP A 90 14.48 0.81 -24.78
N HIS A 91 13.29 1.42 -24.65
CA HIS A 91 12.20 0.86 -23.87
C HIS A 91 11.88 -0.57 -24.34
N ASN A 92 11.69 -1.50 -23.40
CA ASN A 92 11.47 -2.93 -23.65
C ASN A 92 12.58 -3.69 -24.38
N SER A 93 13.77 -3.10 -24.52
CA SER A 93 14.96 -3.88 -24.88
C SER A 93 15.27 -4.94 -23.81
N ALA A 94 16.03 -5.98 -24.18
CA ALA A 94 16.42 -7.02 -23.23
C ALA A 94 17.20 -6.45 -22.02
N GLU A 95 18.05 -5.45 -22.25
CA GLU A 95 18.79 -4.77 -21.18
C GLU A 95 17.85 -3.96 -20.27
N TYR A 96 16.90 -3.21 -20.86
CA TYR A 96 15.87 -2.50 -20.10
C TYR A 96 15.10 -3.44 -19.17
N LEU A 97 14.60 -4.55 -19.73
CA LEU A 97 13.81 -5.53 -18.98
C LEU A 97 14.63 -6.24 -17.92
N HIS A 98 15.92 -6.49 -18.15
CA HIS A 98 16.81 -7.07 -17.14
C HIS A 98 16.93 -6.15 -15.92
N VAL A 99 17.27 -4.87 -16.14
CA VAL A 99 17.40 -3.90 -15.05
C VAL A 99 16.08 -3.70 -14.32
N LEU A 100 14.96 -3.58 -15.05
CA LEU A 100 13.64 -3.48 -14.46
C LEU A 100 13.29 -4.71 -13.61
N THR A 101 13.62 -5.91 -14.08
CA THR A 101 13.36 -7.17 -13.35
C THR A 101 14.16 -7.24 -12.06
N GLU A 102 15.44 -6.85 -12.07
CA GLU A 102 16.25 -6.82 -10.84
C GLU A 102 15.79 -5.72 -9.88
N ALA A 103 15.35 -4.56 -10.39
CA ALA A 103 14.75 -3.50 -9.58
C ALA A 103 13.45 -3.98 -8.90
N LEU A 104 12.57 -4.62 -9.65
CA LEU A 104 11.36 -5.27 -9.14
C LEU A 104 11.70 -6.27 -8.04
N ARG A 105 12.65 -7.18 -8.30
CA ARG A 105 13.05 -8.22 -7.34
C ARG A 105 13.51 -7.62 -6.01
N LEU A 106 14.37 -6.60 -6.05
CA LEU A 106 14.86 -5.93 -4.84
C LEU A 106 13.73 -5.20 -4.10
N ALA A 107 12.92 -4.43 -4.83
CA ALA A 107 11.82 -3.66 -4.24
C ALA A 107 10.75 -4.55 -3.60
N PHE A 108 10.38 -5.66 -4.24
CA PHE A 108 9.44 -6.63 -3.66
C PHE A 108 10.02 -7.33 -2.44
N THR A 109 11.32 -7.63 -2.42
CA THR A 109 11.98 -8.22 -1.25
C THR A 109 11.92 -7.27 -0.06
N ASP A 110 12.21 -5.98 -0.28
CA ASP A 110 12.16 -4.95 0.77
C ASP A 110 10.71 -4.73 1.25
N ALA A 111 9.75 -4.59 0.34
CA ALA A 111 8.36 -4.36 0.70
C ALA A 111 7.73 -5.55 1.45
N GLN A 112 8.00 -6.79 1.05
CA GLN A 112 7.56 -7.97 1.79
C GLN A 112 8.14 -8.04 3.21
N SER A 113 9.37 -7.53 3.38
CA SER A 113 10.05 -7.56 4.68
C SER A 113 9.60 -6.45 5.63
N TYR A 114 9.18 -5.30 5.08
CA TYR A 114 9.04 -4.05 5.85
C TYR A 114 7.72 -3.29 5.66
N ALA A 115 6.86 -3.67 4.70
CA ALA A 115 5.55 -3.06 4.50
C ALA A 115 4.46 -3.92 5.18
N TYR A 116 4.07 -3.50 6.37
CA TYR A 116 3.10 -4.19 7.22
C TYR A 116 2.30 -3.20 8.07
N ASP A 117 1.31 -3.72 8.80
CA ASP A 117 0.50 -2.92 9.73
C ASP A 117 1.35 -2.38 10.89
N LEU A 118 1.53 -1.06 10.90
CA LEU A 118 2.34 -0.40 11.91
C LEU A 118 1.72 -0.50 13.31
N ASP A 119 0.41 -0.49 13.43
CA ASP A 119 -0.27 -0.54 14.75
C ASP A 119 -0.13 -1.94 15.37
N HIS A 120 -0.10 -2.98 14.54
CA HIS A 120 0.17 -4.35 15.00
C HIS A 120 1.63 -4.52 15.48
N TYR A 121 2.59 -3.85 14.85
CA TYR A 121 4.02 -4.00 15.12
C TYR A 121 4.63 -2.88 15.99
N ALA A 122 3.85 -1.87 16.39
CA ALA A 122 4.30 -0.71 17.18
C ALA A 122 4.82 -1.04 18.59
N GLY A 123 4.77 -2.30 19.03
CA GLY A 123 5.45 -2.79 20.24
C GLY A 123 6.98 -2.80 20.15
N SER A 124 7.56 -2.68 18.95
CA SER A 124 9.00 -2.54 18.73
C SER A 124 9.27 -1.38 17.76
N ASP A 125 9.46 -0.18 18.32
CA ASP A 125 10.11 0.95 17.66
C ASP A 125 9.58 1.23 16.22
N SER A 126 8.34 1.72 16.12
CA SER A 126 7.58 1.97 14.88
C SER A 126 8.28 2.87 13.84
N THR A 127 9.33 3.58 14.26
CA THR A 127 10.19 4.33 13.34
C THR A 127 11.28 3.45 12.74
N ALA A 128 11.88 2.55 13.51
CA ALA A 128 13.06 1.76 13.14
C ALA A 128 12.79 0.73 12.03
N SER A 129 11.58 0.19 11.94
CA SER A 129 11.30 -0.85 10.95
C SER A 129 11.02 -0.32 9.54
N CYS A 130 10.45 0.88 9.42
CA CYS A 130 10.28 1.56 8.15
C CYS A 130 11.43 2.53 7.83
N ILE A 131 12.39 2.74 8.75
CA ILE A 131 13.60 3.52 8.48
C ILE A 131 14.37 3.02 7.25
N PRO A 132 14.56 1.70 7.01
CA PRO A 132 15.20 1.22 5.79
C PRO A 132 14.48 1.66 4.51
N LEU A 133 13.14 1.61 4.51
CA LEU A 133 12.30 2.04 3.39
C LEU A 133 12.33 3.56 3.21
N LYS A 134 12.17 4.32 4.30
CA LYS A 134 12.20 5.80 4.27
C LYS A 134 13.56 6.36 3.84
N CYS A 135 14.66 5.72 4.24
CA CYS A 135 16.01 6.09 3.80
C CYS A 135 16.22 5.82 2.31
N ARG A 136 15.61 4.77 1.74
CA ARG A 136 15.70 4.44 0.31
C ARG A 136 14.76 5.29 -0.57
N ILE A 137 13.70 5.84 0.01
CA ILE A 137 12.72 6.69 -0.69
C ILE A 137 13.18 8.17 -0.79
N ARG A 138 14.02 8.64 0.14
CA ARG A 138 14.47 10.05 0.24
C ARG A 138 15.70 10.44 -0.60
N ASN A 139 16.26 9.52 -1.37
CA ASN A 139 17.40 9.82 -2.25
C ASN A 139 16.94 10.37 -3.59
#